data_AF-A0A966YNH2-F1
#
_entry.id   AF-A0A966YNH2-F1
#
_cell.length_a   1.000
_cell.length_b   1.000
_cell.length_c   1.000
_cell.angle_alpha   90.00
_cell.angle_beta   90.00
_cell.angle_gamma   90.00
#
_symmetry.space_group_name_H-M   'P 1'
#
loop_
_entity.id
_entity.type
_entity.pdbx_description
1 polymer ?
#
loop_
_entity_poly.entity_id
_entity_poly.type
_entity_poly.pdbx_seq_one_letter_code
_entity_poly.pdbx_strand_id
1 'polypeptide(L)' 'MIGDRVRLMTALAELMIPWDRGDVLASVHREGQVLSERAEEHGMRLKARLEPASLGHLHEYVLTVDGEVPSQQRHEEDEW' A
#
# COMPACT_ATOMS: atom_id res chain seq x y z
N MET A 1 -18.55 4.62 19.44
CA MET A 1 -18.34 5.78 18.55
C MET A 1 -16.87 5.82 18.18
N ILE A 2 -16.53 5.42 16.95
CA ILE A 2 -15.16 5.55 16.43
C ILE A 2 -15.03 7.00 15.95
N GLY A 3 -14.68 7.86 16.89
CA GLY A 3 -14.30 9.24 16.69
C GLY A 3 -12.91 9.49 17.26
N ASP A 4 -12.06 8.46 17.33
CA ASP A 4 -10.71 8.62 17.83
C ASP A 4 -9.76 8.83 16.66
N ARG A 5 -9.47 10.12 16.43
CA ARG A 5 -8.14 10.59 16.03
C ARG A 5 -7.79 10.48 14.55
N VAL A 6 -8.56 11.18 13.71
CA VAL A 6 -8.00 11.79 12.49
C VAL A 6 -7.01 12.89 12.92
N ARG A 7 -5.77 12.50 13.19
CA ARG A 7 -4.62 13.39 13.08
C ARG A 7 -4.21 13.30 11.61
N LEU A 8 -4.23 14.43 10.91
CA LEU A 8 -3.78 14.58 9.52
C LEU A 8 -2.27 14.32 9.45
N MET A 9 -1.90 13.04 9.48
CA MET A 9 -0.57 12.54 9.14
C MET A 9 -0.79 11.45 8.10
N THR A 10 -0.11 11.57 6.97
CA THR A 10 -0.06 10.52 5.95
C THR A 10 0.43 9.22 6.60
N ALA A 11 -0.23 8.08 6.36
CA ALA A 11 0.24 6.80 6.85
C ALA A 11 1.22 6.16 5.86
N LEU A 12 2.19 5.41 6.37
CA LEU A 12 3.14 4.69 5.52
C LEU A 12 2.51 3.37 5.08
N ALA A 13 2.18 3.25 3.80
CA ALA A 13 1.64 2.02 3.24
C ALA A 13 2.64 1.32 2.34
N GLU A 14 2.65 -0.01 2.43
CA GLU A 14 3.27 -0.87 1.43
C GLU A 14 2.18 -1.35 0.46
N LEU A 15 2.45 -1.29 -0.84
CA LEU A 15 1.51 -1.67 -1.89
C LEU A 15 2.15 -2.66 -2.86
N MET A 16 1.34 -3.55 -3.42
CA MET A 16 1.68 -4.38 -4.57
C MET A 16 0.75 -4.07 -5.72
N ILE A 17 1.29 -3.41 -6.74
CA ILE A 17 0.54 -3.03 -7.93
C ILE A 17 0.87 -4.02 -9.04
N PRO A 18 -0.09 -4.84 -9.51
CA PRO A 18 0.17 -5.76 -10.61
C PRO A 18 0.49 -5.02 -11.91
N TRP A 19 1.21 -5.66 -12.82
CA TRP A 19 1.69 -5.04 -14.05
C TRP A 19 0.59 -4.51 -14.98
N ASP A 20 -0.61 -5.07 -14.91
CA ASP A 20 -1.78 -4.65 -15.67
C ASP A 20 -2.46 -3.40 -15.07
N ARG A 21 -2.08 -2.98 -13.85
CA ARG A 21 -2.63 -1.81 -13.14
C ARG A 21 -1.68 -0.61 -13.11
N GLY A 22 -1.17 -0.25 -14.29
CA GLY A 22 -0.37 0.97 -14.46
C GLY A 22 -1.11 2.27 -14.12
N ASP A 23 -2.44 2.27 -14.22
CA ASP A 23 -3.32 3.36 -13.79
C ASP A 23 -3.22 3.61 -12.28
N VAL A 24 -3.19 2.53 -11.50
CA VAL A 24 -3.06 2.56 -10.03
C VAL A 24 -1.68 3.04 -9.63
N LEU A 25 -0.63 2.50 -10.26
CA LEU A 25 0.75 2.94 -10.04
C LEU A 25 0.88 4.45 -10.27
N ALA A 26 0.31 4.95 -11.38
CA ALA A 26 0.31 6.37 -11.68
C ALA A 26 -0.48 7.19 -10.64
N SER A 27 -1.58 6.66 -10.08
CA SER A 27 -2.28 7.33 -8.98
C SER A 27 -1.43 7.44 -7.72
N VAL A 28 -0.71 6.37 -7.34
CA VAL A 28 0.22 6.39 -6.20
C VAL A 28 1.30 7.46 -6.40
N HIS A 29 1.87 7.60 -7.60
CA HIS A 29 2.84 8.65 -7.90
C HIS A 29 2.23 10.07 -7.90
N ARG A 30 0.95 10.24 -8.25
CA ARG A 30 0.28 11.55 -8.27
C ARG A 30 -0.20 12.02 -6.90
N GLU A 31 -0.67 11.10 -6.07
CA GLU A 31 -1.37 11.39 -4.82
C GLU A 31 -0.53 11.10 -3.58
N GLY A 32 0.48 10.23 -3.70
CA GLY A 32 1.32 9.78 -2.61
C GLY A 32 2.76 10.28 -2.69
N GLN A 33 3.45 10.27 -1.55
CA GLN A 33 4.90 10.40 -1.52
C GLN A 33 5.53 9.01 -1.55
N VAL A 34 6.04 8.60 -2.71
CA VAL A 34 6.78 7.33 -2.86
C VAL A 34 8.14 7.42 -2.18
N LEU A 35 8.41 6.48 -1.29
CA LEU A 35 9.68 6.35 -0.56
C LEU A 35 10.60 5.31 -1.22
N SER A 36 10.02 4.23 -1.75
CA SER A 36 10.76 3.21 -2.49
C SER A 36 9.85 2.48 -3.46
N GLU A 37 10.42 2.04 -4.58
CA GLU A 37 9.78 1.21 -5.58
C GLU A 37 10.72 0.06 -5.97
N ARG A 38 10.15 -1.13 -6.16
CA ARG A 38 10.90 -2.33 -6.55
C ARG A 38 10.04 -3.18 -7.46
N ALA A 39 10.57 -3.54 -8.62
CA ALA A 39 9.96 -4.55 -9.47
C ALA A 39 10.09 -5.93 -8.82
N GLU A 40 8.96 -6.62 -8.69
CA GLU A 40 8.86 -8.02 -8.27
C GLU A 40 8.24 -8.85 -9.39
N GLU A 41 8.22 -10.17 -9.23
CA GLU A 41 7.68 -11.08 -10.24
C GLU A 41 6.23 -10.74 -10.61
N HIS A 42 5.41 -10.40 -9.61
CA HIS A 42 3.96 -10.22 -9.75
C HIS A 42 3.53 -8.77 -10.00
N GLY A 43 4.45 -7.81 -9.92
CA GLY A 43 4.13 -6.39 -10.04
C GLY A 43 5.19 -5.46 -9.48
N MET A 44 4.81 -4.19 -9.30
CA MET A 44 5.62 -3.20 -8.62
C MET A 44 5.27 -3.19 -7.12
N ARG A 45 6.25 -3.44 -6.26
CA ARG A 45 6.14 -3.17 -4.82
C ARG A 45 6.52 -1.73 -4.55
N LEU A 46 5.66 -1.00 -3.85
CA LEU A 46 5.90 0.39 -3.44
C LEU A 46 5.78 0.55 -1.94
N LYS A 47 6.57 1.47 -1.40
CA LYS A 47 6.32 2.07 -0.08
C LYS A 47 6.02 3.53 -0.30
N ALA A 48 4.85 3.97 0.12
CA ALA A 48 4.41 5.35 -0.08
C ALA A 48 3.71 5.89 1.16
N ARG A 49 3.86 7.19 1.41
CA ARG A 49 3.00 7.89 2.37
C ARG A 49 1.73 8.35 1.67
N LEU A 50 0.60 7.93 2.21
CA LEU A 50 -0.72 8.17 1.63
C LEU A 50 -1.65 8.87 2.62
N GLU A 51 -2.47 9.77 2.10
CA GLU A 51 -3.58 10.35 2.84
C GLU A 51 -4.69 9.30 3.06
N PRO A 52 -5.51 9.43 4.11
CA PRO A 52 -6.61 8.49 4.40
C PRO A 52 -7.57 8.28 3.22
N ALA A 53 -7.80 9.33 2.41
CA ALA A 53 -8.66 9.24 1.23
C ALA A 53 -8.07 8.32 0.15
N SER A 54 -6.78 8.48 -0.16
CA SER A 54 -6.07 7.62 -1.11
C SER A 54 -5.94 6.20 -0.59
N LEU A 55 -5.74 5.99 0.71
CA LEU A 55 -5.75 4.66 1.31
C LEU A 55 -7.09 3.94 1.12
N GLY A 56 -8.22 4.64 1.30
CA GLY A 56 -9.54 4.07 1.02
C GLY A 56 -9.70 3.64 -0.44
N HIS A 57 -9.19 4.44 -1.38
CA HIS A 57 -9.26 4.13 -2.80
C HIS A 57 -8.34 2.97 -3.21
N LEU A 58 -7.16 2.87 -2.57
CA LEU A 58 -6.11 1.92 -2.93
C LEU A 58 -6.09 0.65 -2.07
N HIS A 59 -7.04 0.49 -1.14
CA HIS A 59 -7.01 -0.56 -0.11
C HIS A 59 -6.81 -1.99 -0.65
N GLU A 60 -7.30 -2.28 -1.86
CA GLU A 60 -7.15 -3.58 -2.52
C GLU A 60 -5.69 -3.95 -2.80
N TYR A 61 -4.83 -2.95 -3.01
CA TYR A 61 -3.41 -3.12 -3.33
C TYR A 61 -2.50 -2.94 -2.12
N VAL A 62 -3.05 -2.53 -0.97
CA VAL A 62 -2.29 -2.26 0.24
C VAL A 62 -1.96 -3.57 0.94
N LEU A 63 -0.67 -3.82 1.09
CA LEU A 63 -0.13 -4.97 1.81
C LEU A 63 0.06 -4.68 3.30
N THR A 64 0.48 -3.47 3.69
CA THR A 64 0.63 -3.06 5.09
C THR A 64 0.38 -1.56 5.26
N VAL A 65 -0.06 -1.16 6.46
CA VAL A 65 -0.17 0.26 6.86
C VAL A 65 0.56 0.43 8.19
N ASP A 66 1.46 1.40 8.26
CA ASP A 66 2.32 1.72 9.40
C ASP A 66 3.12 0.52 9.93
N GLY A 67 3.44 -0.43 9.05
CA GLY A 67 4.18 -1.65 9.38
C GLY A 67 3.32 -2.74 10.03
N GLU A 68 2.01 -2.55 10.14
CA GLU A 68 1.08 -3.59 10.56
C GLU A 68 0.57 -4.37 9.33
N VAL A 69 0.75 -5.69 9.38
CA VAL A 69 0.21 -6.61 8.38
C VAL A 69 -1.32 -6.71 8.57
N PRO A 70 -2.15 -6.34 7.56
CA PRO A 70 -3.53 -6.74 7.51
C PRO A 70 -3.54 -8.26 7.58
N SER A 71 -4.32 -8.79 8.50
CA SER A 71 -4.32 -10.20 8.94
C SER A 71 -4.66 -11.24 7.85
N GLN A 72 -4.70 -10.85 6.57
CA GLN A 72 -5.07 -11.71 5.43
C GLN A 72 -3.89 -12.32 4.66
N GLN A 73 -2.62 -12.04 4.98
CA GLN A 73 -1.49 -12.59 4.22
C GLN A 73 -0.50 -13.35 5.11
N ARG A 74 -0.95 -14.47 5.66
CA ARG A 74 -0.07 -15.61 5.96
C ARG A 74 -0.18 -16.56 4.77
N HIS A 75 0.59 -16.30 3.71
CA HIS A 75 0.80 -17.29 2.67
C HIS A 75 2.20 -17.89 2.88
N GLU A 76 2.19 -19.18 3.18
CA GLU A 76 3.31 -20.09 3.30
C GLU A 76 4.16 -20.10 2.02
N GLU A 77 5.43 -19.71 2.13
CA GLU A 77 6.50 -20.22 1.27
C GLU A 77 7.77 -20.37 2.12
N ASP A 78 7.69 -21.24 3.13
CA ASP A 78 8.84 -21.99 3.64
C ASP A 78 8.81 -23.35 2.96
N GLU A 79 9.36 -23.45 1.75
CA GLU A 79 9.83 -24.72 1.21
C GLU A 79 11.10 -24.43 0.39
N TRP A 80 12.26 -24.78 0.96
CA TRP A 80 13.39 -25.54 0.39
C TRP A 80 14.62 -25.40 1.29
#